data_AF-A0A399SQ74-F1
#
_entry.id   AF-A0A399SQ74-F1
#
_cell.length_a   1.000
_cell.length_b   1.000
_cell.length_c   1.000
_cell.angle_alpha   90.00
_cell.angle_beta   90.00
_cell.angle_gamma   90.00
#
_symmetry.space_group_name_H-M   'P 1'
#
loop_
_entity.id
_entity.type
_entity.pdbx_description
1 polymer ?
#
loop_
_entity_poly.entity_id
_entity_poly.type
_entity_poly.pdbx_seq_one_letter_code
_entity_poly.pdbx_strand_id
1 'polypeptide(L)'
;MKRFSVWPVIREMQIKTTMRCHFTPVRMAIINKATNNKCWRGCGEKGSLVHCWWDCRLVQPLWKTVWNFLRKIKIDLPFDPAIPLLGLYPKNPETPIQKNLRTPMFIAAQSAISNCWKQPKCPLVTEWIKNCGTFTQWNTM
;
A
#
# COMPACT_ATOMS: atom_id res chain seq x y z
N MET A 1 -18.84 -11.57 20.99
CA MET A 1 -18.37 -10.81 19.81
C MET A 1 -18.14 -11.81 18.68
N LYS A 2 -18.96 -11.82 17.62
CA LYS A 2 -18.89 -12.83 16.54
C LYS A 2 -17.54 -12.68 15.82
N ARG A 3 -16.68 -13.71 15.88
CA ARG A 3 -15.48 -13.81 15.03
C ARG A 3 -15.96 -13.92 13.58
N PHE A 4 -15.99 -12.81 12.86
CA PHE A 4 -16.08 -12.85 11.41
C PHE A 4 -14.80 -13.51 10.89
N SER A 5 -14.95 -14.41 9.91
CA SER A 5 -13.81 -14.96 9.18
C SER A 5 -12.98 -13.82 8.61
N VAL A 6 -11.67 -13.99 8.62
CA VAL A 6 -10.64 -13.00 8.28
C VAL A 6 -10.57 -12.70 6.79
N TRP A 7 -10.82 -13.75 6.02
CA TRP A 7 -10.64 -13.81 4.58
C TRP A 7 -11.50 -12.81 3.77
N PRO A 8 -12.78 -12.56 4.12
CA PRO A 8 -13.60 -11.54 3.46
C PRO A 8 -13.01 -10.13 3.53
N VAL A 9 -12.42 -9.72 4.66
CA VAL A 9 -11.87 -8.35 4.83
C VAL A 9 -10.63 -8.15 3.95
N ILE A 10 -9.74 -9.15 3.91
CA ILE A 10 -8.54 -9.11 3.05
C ILE A 10 -8.96 -9.08 1.58
N ARG A 11 -9.90 -9.93 1.19
CA ARG A 11 -10.41 -9.99 -0.19
C ARG A 11 -11.06 -8.67 -0.60
N GLU A 12 -11.86 -8.07 0.27
CA GLU A 12 -12.48 -6.77 0.03
C GLU A 12 -11.44 -5.66 -0.15
N MET A 13 -10.40 -5.64 0.69
CA MET A 13 -9.31 -4.66 0.58
C MET A 13 -8.48 -4.82 -0.70
N GLN A 14 -8.19 -6.05 -1.10
CA GLN A 14 -7.51 -6.33 -2.36
C GLN A 14 -8.37 -5.90 -3.55
N ILE A 15 -9.67 -6.23 -3.58
CA ILE A 15 -10.59 -5.80 -4.64
C ILE A 15 -10.65 -4.28 -4.71
N LYS A 16 -10.85 -3.59 -3.59
CA LYS A 16 -10.89 -2.12 -3.52
C LYS A 16 -9.59 -1.50 -4.03
N THR A 17 -8.44 -2.08 -3.66
CA THR A 17 -7.12 -1.62 -4.08
C THR A 17 -6.91 -1.79 -5.57
N THR A 18 -7.22 -2.96 -6.13
CA THR A 18 -7.17 -3.22 -7.58
C THR A 18 -8.08 -2.27 -8.35
N MET A 19 -9.31 -2.05 -7.89
CA MET A 19 -10.23 -1.09 -8.52
C MET A 19 -9.69 0.34 -8.48
N ARG A 20 -9.07 0.77 -7.37
CA ARG A 20 -8.45 2.09 -7.23
C ARG A 20 -7.24 2.26 -8.16
N CYS A 21 -6.48 1.19 -8.43
CA CYS A 21 -5.43 1.21 -9.44
C CYS A 21 -5.96 1.53 -10.85
N HIS A 22 -7.20 1.17 -11.15
CA HIS A 22 -7.81 1.50 -12.44
C HIS A 22 -8.34 2.93 -12.53
N PHE A 23 -8.68 3.57 -11.40
CA PHE A 23 -9.21 4.93 -11.33
C PHE A 23 -8.16 5.91 -10.79
N THR A 24 -7.18 6.26 -11.62
CA THR A 24 -6.20 7.30 -11.33
C THR A 24 -6.68 8.67 -11.81
N PRO A 25 -6.17 9.78 -11.25
CA PRO A 25 -6.46 11.13 -11.76
C PRO A 25 -6.25 11.27 -13.27
N VAL A 26 -5.18 10.66 -13.81
CA VAL A 26 -4.91 10.65 -15.25
C VAL A 26 -6.01 9.94 -16.03
N ARG A 27 -6.45 8.76 -15.59
CA ARG A 27 -7.55 8.03 -16.25
C ARG A 27 -8.89 8.75 -16.09
N MET A 28 -9.14 9.37 -14.95
CA MET A 28 -10.34 10.15 -14.70
C MET A 28 -10.41 11.39 -15.60
N ALA A 29 -9.29 12.07 -15.84
CA ALA A 29 -9.22 13.21 -16.77
C ALA A 29 -9.47 12.79 -18.23
N ILE A 30 -9.18 11.53 -18.60
CA ILE A 30 -9.51 10.98 -19.92
C ILE A 30 -11.02 10.71 -20.03
N ILE A 31 -11.62 10.11 -18.99
CA ILE A 31 -13.06 9.80 -18.94
C ILE A 31 -13.90 11.08 -18.90
N ASN A 32 -13.49 12.04 -18.06
CA ASN A 32 -14.15 13.33 -17.91
C ASN A 32 -13.11 14.45 -18.06
N LYS A 33 -13.15 15.14 -19.19
CA LYS A 33 -12.20 16.20 -19.58
C LYS A 33 -12.21 17.42 -18.65
N ALA A 34 -13.28 17.64 -17.89
CA ALA A 34 -13.35 18.74 -16.91
C ALA A 34 -12.54 18.43 -15.63
N THR A 35 -12.11 17.19 -15.43
CA THR A 35 -11.35 16.77 -14.25
C THR A 35 -9.85 16.98 -14.43
N ASN A 36 -9.19 17.50 -13.40
CA ASN A 36 -7.74 17.67 -13.39
C ASN A 36 -7.00 16.32 -13.30
N ASN A 37 -5.90 16.16 -14.03
CA ASN A 37 -5.04 14.97 -14.00
C ASN A 37 -4.01 14.98 -12.85
N LYS A 38 -3.99 16.01 -12.01
CA LYS A 38 -3.09 16.12 -10.85
C LYS A 38 -3.46 15.15 -9.74
N CYS A 39 -2.46 14.77 -8.96
CA CYS A 39 -2.59 13.86 -7.82
C CYS A 39 -3.63 14.36 -6.80
N TRP A 40 -4.55 13.48 -6.38
CA TRP A 40 -5.58 13.80 -5.39
C TRP A 40 -5.05 14.16 -4.00
N ARG A 41 -3.77 13.86 -3.74
CA ARG A 41 -3.07 14.24 -2.49
C ARG A 41 -2.64 15.70 -2.46
N GLY A 42 -2.79 16.43 -3.57
CA GLY A 42 -2.40 17.85 -3.63
C GLY A 42 -0.89 18.08 -3.68
N CYS A 43 -0.08 17.09 -4.08
CA CYS A 43 1.37 17.28 -4.25
C CYS A 43 1.72 18.17 -5.45
N GLY A 44 0.78 18.41 -6.38
CA GLY A 44 0.95 19.25 -7.56
C GLY A 44 1.36 18.50 -8.85
N GLU A 45 1.85 17.27 -8.73
CA GLU A 45 2.30 16.43 -9.86
C GLU A 45 1.15 15.65 -10.52
N LYS A 46 1.42 15.08 -11.70
CA LYS A 46 0.48 14.24 -12.46
C LYS A 46 0.18 12.95 -11.69
N GLY A 47 -1.11 12.69 -11.42
CA GLY A 47 -1.57 11.53 -10.68
C GLY A 47 -1.62 10.25 -11.52
N SER A 48 -0.44 9.76 -11.94
CA SER A 48 -0.32 8.42 -12.53
C SER A 48 -0.51 7.33 -11.47
N LEU A 49 -0.63 6.07 -11.90
CA LEU A 49 -0.73 4.94 -10.96
C LEU A 49 0.50 4.86 -10.04
N VAL A 50 1.69 4.79 -10.65
CA VAL A 50 2.95 4.67 -9.92
C VAL A 50 3.18 5.90 -9.05
N HIS A 51 2.83 7.09 -9.52
CA HIS A 51 2.91 8.30 -8.71
C HIS A 51 2.03 8.21 -7.47
N CYS A 52 0.74 7.92 -7.62
CA CYS A 52 -0.21 7.89 -6.50
C CYS A 52 0.10 6.80 -5.46
N TRP A 53 0.72 5.70 -5.88
CA TRP A 53 1.09 4.58 -5.01
C TRP A 53 2.49 4.66 -4.44
N TRP A 54 3.44 5.24 -5.16
CA TRP A 54 4.87 5.16 -4.84
C TRP A 54 5.57 6.51 -4.97
N ASP A 55 5.69 7.09 -6.16
CA ASP A 55 6.61 8.23 -6.39
C ASP A 55 6.19 9.51 -5.64
N CYS A 56 4.91 9.65 -5.29
CA CYS A 56 4.40 10.84 -4.63
C CYS A 56 5.21 11.13 -3.37
N ARG A 57 5.78 12.35 -3.28
CA ARG A 57 6.56 12.82 -2.12
C ARG A 57 5.82 12.69 -0.78
N LEU A 58 4.48 12.69 -0.80
CA LEU A 58 3.64 12.52 0.39
C LEU A 58 3.49 11.04 0.79
N VAL A 59 3.64 10.11 -0.15
CA VAL A 59 3.54 8.67 0.10
C VAL A 59 4.91 8.06 0.44
N GLN A 60 5.99 8.60 -0.13
CA GLN A 60 7.36 8.16 0.11
C GLN A 60 7.76 8.01 1.60
N PRO A 61 7.40 8.92 2.53
CA PRO A 61 7.72 8.75 3.95
C PRO A 61 7.17 7.45 4.56
N LEU A 62 5.96 7.03 4.15
CA LEU A 62 5.39 5.76 4.59
C LEU A 62 6.23 4.60 4.09
N TRP A 63 6.57 4.54 2.80
CA TRP A 63 7.39 3.47 2.24
C TRP A 63 8.77 3.38 2.88
N LYS A 64 9.43 4.52 3.11
CA LYS A 64 10.71 4.56 3.83
C LYS A 64 10.58 3.99 5.24
N THR A 65 9.47 4.27 5.94
CA THR A 65 9.20 3.72 7.26
C THR A 65 8.99 2.20 7.22
N VAL A 66 8.21 1.71 6.25
CA VAL A 66 7.99 0.27 6.02
C VAL A 66 9.32 -0.43 5.78
N TRP A 67 10.16 0.10 4.89
CA TRP A 67 11.47 -0.49 4.60
C TRP A 67 12.44 -0.47 5.79
N ASN A 68 12.48 0.64 6.52
CA ASN A 68 13.29 0.73 7.74
C ASN A 68 12.85 -0.31 8.77
N PHE A 69 11.55 -0.59 8.87
CA PHE A 69 11.03 -1.63 9.74
C PHE A 69 11.41 -3.04 9.26
N LEU A 70 11.27 -3.32 7.97
CA LEU A 70 11.70 -4.60 7.37
C LEU A 70 13.19 -4.87 7.63
N ARG A 71 14.04 -3.85 7.48
CA ARG A 71 15.47 -3.96 7.80
C ARG A 71 15.73 -4.31 9.27
N LYS A 72 14.98 -3.72 10.21
CA LYS A 72 15.09 -4.03 11.65
C LYS A 72 14.77 -5.50 11.97
N ILE A 73 13.86 -6.12 11.21
CA ILE A 73 13.54 -7.55 11.36
C ILE A 73 14.35 -8.45 10.42
N LYS A 74 15.50 -7.96 9.92
CA LYS A 74 16.44 -8.68 9.04
C LYS A 74 15.81 -9.17 7.73
N ILE A 75 14.85 -8.41 7.17
CA ILE A 75 14.35 -8.57 5.81
C ILE A 75 14.99 -7.48 4.96
N ASP A 76 16.04 -7.83 4.22
CA ASP A 76 16.72 -6.90 3.33
C ASP A 76 16.17 -7.04 1.90
N LEU A 77 15.62 -5.94 1.39
CA LEU A 77 14.96 -5.86 0.10
C LEU A 77 15.35 -4.56 -0.60
N PRO A 78 15.54 -4.57 -1.93
CA PRO A 78 15.77 -3.33 -2.66
C PRO A 78 14.55 -2.40 -2.51
N PHE A 79 14.80 -1.09 -2.50
CA PHE A 79 13.73 -0.09 -2.39
C PHE A 79 13.06 0.13 -3.76
N ASP A 80 12.32 -0.89 -4.20
CA ASP A 80 11.74 -0.98 -5.53
C ASP A 80 10.19 -1.06 -5.44
N PRO A 81 9.44 -0.20 -6.16
CA PRO A 81 7.97 -0.26 -6.22
C PRO A 81 7.42 -1.62 -6.70
N ALA A 82 8.16 -2.37 -7.52
CA ALA A 82 7.74 -3.67 -8.03
C ALA A 82 7.49 -4.69 -6.91
N ILE A 83 8.18 -4.55 -5.77
CA ILE A 83 8.05 -5.44 -4.63
C ILE A 83 6.65 -5.30 -3.99
N PRO A 84 6.25 -4.15 -3.43
CA PRO A 84 4.96 -4.01 -2.79
C PRO A 84 3.83 -3.98 -3.81
N LEU A 85 4.02 -3.38 -4.99
CA LEU A 85 2.91 -3.18 -5.95
C LEU A 85 2.63 -4.42 -6.80
N LEU A 86 3.66 -5.19 -7.15
CA LEU A 86 3.52 -6.35 -8.05
C LEU A 86 3.88 -7.68 -7.39
N GLY A 87 4.43 -7.67 -6.16
CA GLY A 87 4.87 -8.89 -5.48
C GLY A 87 6.10 -9.52 -6.13
N LEU A 88 6.89 -8.74 -6.88
CA LEU A 88 8.07 -9.21 -7.59
C LEU A 88 9.26 -9.22 -6.63
N TYR A 89 9.48 -10.37 -5.99
CA TYR A 89 10.55 -10.54 -5.01
C TYR A 89 11.85 -11.04 -5.66
N PRO A 90 13.03 -10.58 -5.19
CA PRO A 90 14.31 -11.16 -5.60
C PRO A 90 14.37 -12.64 -5.22
N LYS A 91 15.10 -13.46 -5.99
CA LYS A 91 15.23 -14.92 -5.80
C LYS A 91 16.12 -15.31 -4.60
N ASN A 92 16.14 -14.50 -3.55
CA ASN A 92 16.96 -14.76 -2.38
C ASN A 92 16.32 -15.86 -1.51
N PRO A 93 17.12 -16.72 -0.85
CA PRO A 93 16.60 -17.69 0.11
C PRO A 93 16.02 -16.94 1.32
N GLU A 94 14.70 -16.90 1.42
CA GLU A 94 13.97 -16.34 2.57
C GLU A 94 13.41 -17.45 3.45
N THR A 95 13.45 -17.22 4.76
CA THR A 95 12.80 -18.12 5.72
C THR A 95 11.28 -18.04 5.59
N PRO A 96 10.54 -19.12 5.92
CA PRO A 96 9.07 -19.09 5.96
C PRO A 96 8.52 -17.96 6.85
N ILE A 97 9.22 -17.66 7.96
CA ILE A 97 8.86 -16.59 8.90
C ILE A 97 8.97 -15.22 8.22
N GLN A 98 10.07 -14.93 7.52
CA GLN A 98 10.24 -13.66 6.80
C GLN A 98 9.16 -13.48 5.72
N LYS A 99 8.83 -14.55 4.98
CA LYS A 99 7.77 -14.52 3.97
C LYS A 99 6.41 -14.21 4.59
N ASN A 100 6.11 -14.80 5.75
CA ASN A 100 4.84 -14.59 6.47
C ASN A 100 4.73 -13.20 7.11
N LEU A 101 5.85 -12.56 7.46
CA LEU A 101 5.86 -11.21 8.04
C LEU A 101 5.79 -10.10 6.99
N ARG A 102 6.45 -10.28 5.84
CA ARG A 102 6.58 -9.26 4.80
C ARG A 102 5.25 -8.93 4.10
N THR A 103 4.50 -9.95 3.70
CA THR A 103 3.25 -9.76 2.94
C THR A 103 2.20 -8.93 3.70
N PRO A 104 1.91 -9.20 5.00
CA PRO A 104 1.05 -8.36 5.81
C PRO A 104 1.47 -6.89 5.88
N MET A 105 2.77 -6.61 5.94
CA MET A 105 3.25 -5.23 6.06
C MET A 105 3.01 -4.42 4.80
N PHE A 106 3.23 -5.03 3.64
CA PHE A 106 2.94 -4.39 2.36
C PHE A 106 1.43 -4.21 2.16
N ILE A 107 0.61 -5.21 2.52
CA ILE A 107 -0.85 -5.08 2.48
C ILE A 107 -1.32 -3.96 3.42
N ALA A 108 -0.76 -3.86 4.64
CA ALA A 108 -1.09 -2.80 5.59
C ALA A 108 -0.77 -1.41 5.04
N ALA A 109 0.40 -1.25 4.42
CA ALA A 109 0.84 0.00 3.81
C ALA A 109 -0.04 0.37 2.62
N GLN A 110 -0.32 -0.61 1.74
CA GLN A 110 -1.22 -0.41 0.61
C GLN A 110 -2.62 -0.01 1.08
N SER A 111 -3.16 -0.68 2.10
CA SER A 111 -4.46 -0.36 2.69
C SER A 111 -4.50 1.09 3.20
N ALA A 112 -3.47 1.54 3.92
CA ALA A 112 -3.39 2.92 4.40
C ALA A 112 -3.39 3.95 3.23
N ILE A 113 -2.62 3.70 2.17
CA ILE A 113 -2.62 4.54 0.96
C ILE A 113 -4.00 4.53 0.29
N SER A 114 -4.62 3.35 0.21
CA SER A 114 -5.94 3.10 -0.39
C SER A 114 -7.04 3.84 0.37
N ASN A 115 -6.99 3.88 1.71
CA ASN A 115 -7.98 4.58 2.54
C ASN A 115 -8.00 6.09 2.29
N CYS A 116 -6.84 6.70 2.03
CA CYS A 116 -6.75 8.11 1.69
C CYS A 116 -6.82 8.39 0.18
N TRP A 117 -7.11 7.41 -0.69
CA TRP A 117 -6.88 7.49 -2.15
C TRP A 117 -7.36 8.79 -2.83
N LYS A 118 -8.58 9.24 -2.54
CA LYS A 118 -9.18 10.47 -3.11
C LYS A 118 -9.13 11.68 -2.19
N GLN A 119 -8.52 11.55 -1.02
CA GLN A 119 -8.43 12.64 -0.04
C GLN A 119 -7.07 13.34 -0.16
N PRO A 120 -7.00 14.65 0.13
CA PRO A 120 -5.72 15.35 0.25
C PRO A 120 -4.90 14.87 1.46
N LYS A 121 -5.48 14.01 2.31
CA LYS A 121 -4.83 13.44 3.48
C LYS A 121 -3.66 12.54 3.07
N CYS A 122 -2.54 12.76 3.74
CA CYS A 122 -1.35 11.92 3.64
C CYS A 122 -1.59 10.60 4.39
N PRO A 123 -1.24 9.43 3.82
CA PRO A 123 -1.31 8.18 4.56
C PRO A 123 -0.33 8.23 5.73
N LEU A 124 -0.85 8.13 6.96
CA LEU A 124 -0.07 8.31 8.17
C LEU A 124 0.56 6.98 8.63
N VAL A 125 1.79 7.07 9.14
CA VAL A 125 2.51 5.94 9.78
C VAL A 125 1.67 5.33 10.90
N THR A 126 0.87 6.13 11.61
CA THR A 126 -0.05 5.66 12.66
C THR A 126 -1.15 4.74 12.11
N GLU A 127 -1.69 5.06 10.93
CA GLU A 127 -2.69 4.22 10.26
C GLU A 127 -2.05 2.92 9.76
N TRP A 128 -0.81 2.99 9.28
CA TRP A 128 -0.04 1.80 8.95
C TRP A 128 0.23 0.89 10.16
N ILE A 129 0.66 1.43 11.30
CA ILE A 129 0.88 0.66 12.54
C ILE A 129 -0.43 0.00 13.02
N LYS A 130 -1.54 0.75 13.00
CA LYS A 130 -2.87 0.23 13.33
C LYS A 130 -3.22 -0.94 12.41
N ASN A 131 -3.03 -0.75 11.10
CA ASN A 131 -3.28 -1.79 10.11
C ASN A 131 -2.36 -3.00 10.32
N CYS A 132 -1.07 -2.81 10.62
CA CYS A 132 -0.14 -3.89 10.93
C CYS A 132 -0.63 -4.74 12.10
N GLY A 133 -1.07 -4.13 13.21
CA GLY A 133 -1.68 -4.88 14.32
C GLY A 133 -2.88 -5.73 13.86
N THR A 134 -3.70 -5.17 12.96
CA THR A 134 -4.82 -5.88 12.32
C THR A 134 -4.43 -6.81 11.16
N PHE A 135 -3.14 -7.04 10.88
CA PHE A 135 -2.73 -8.04 9.90
C PHE A 135 -1.70 -9.03 10.49
N THR A 136 -1.01 -8.68 11.59
CA THR A 136 -0.08 -9.56 12.31
C THR A 136 -0.78 -10.47 13.31
N GLN A 137 -1.79 -9.99 14.06
CA GLN A 137 -2.66 -10.85 14.89
C GLN A 137 -3.44 -11.90 14.07
N TRP A 138 -3.44 -11.73 12.74
CA TRP A 138 -4.25 -12.46 11.78
C TRP A 138 -3.47 -13.59 11.07
N ASN A 139 -2.15 -13.64 11.26
CA ASN A 139 -1.26 -14.73 10.81
C ASN A 139 -0.84 -15.68 11.94
N THR A 140 -1.21 -15.38 13.19
CA THR A 140 -0.95 -16.20 14.38
C THR A 140 -2.18 -17.00 14.86
N MET A 141 -3.29 -16.92 14.12
CA MET A 141 -4.48 -17.78 14.27
C MET A 141 -4.64 -18.66 13.04
#